data_AF-A0ABD0WMS5-F1
#
_entry.id   AF-A0ABD0WMS5-F1
#
_cell.length_a   1.000
_cell.length_b   1.000
_cell.length_c   1.000
_cell.angle_alpha   90.00
_cell.angle_beta   90.00
_cell.angle_gamma   90.00
#
_symmetry.space_group_name_H-M   'P 1'
#
loop_
_entity.id
_entity.type
_entity.pdbx_description
1 polymer ?
#
loop_
_entity_poly.entity_id
_entity_poly.type
_entity_poly.pdbx_seq_one_letter_code
_entity_poly.pdbx_strand_id
1 'polypeptide(L)'
;MFHSAAKLLFSKPISLTVNPKGNPIAPTLSVLIPPGGIESGNPEVCLASGFSPRNKLMTLTVESNNVNLNTSTAALSSKGNSFYFAGYSNKHIETCQMDGIKTKTTDDVPDKVTEVPGSTRAVPTAVICKEETLDNVTDTTYPDYTKVNFTSLVVYGLRVLFAKAVAFNVLFTVKALVF
;
A
#
# COMPACT_ATOMS: atom_id res chain seq x y z
N MET A 1 -16.64 -42.69 25.04
CA MET A 1 -17.35 -41.47 24.62
C MET A 1 -16.55 -40.84 23.48
N PHE A 2 -16.96 -41.04 22.23
CA PHE A 2 -16.35 -40.34 21.08
C PHE A 2 -17.36 -39.31 20.58
N HIS A 3 -17.01 -38.04 20.72
CA HIS A 3 -17.81 -36.91 20.29
C HIS A 3 -17.71 -36.83 18.76
N SER A 4 -18.78 -37.20 18.05
CA SER A 4 -18.86 -37.06 16.61
C SER A 4 -18.98 -35.57 16.28
N ALA A 5 -17.90 -34.97 15.77
CA ALA A 5 -17.94 -33.60 15.28
C ALA A 5 -18.89 -33.52 14.07
N ALA A 6 -19.91 -32.67 14.16
CA ALA A 6 -20.86 -32.45 13.07
C ALA A 6 -20.13 -31.85 11.84
N LYS A 7 -20.31 -32.48 10.67
CA LYS A 7 -19.71 -32.06 9.41
C LYS A 7 -20.46 -30.83 8.87
N LEU A 8 -19.76 -29.71 8.70
CA LEU A 8 -20.30 -28.52 8.04
C LEU A 8 -20.26 -28.71 6.52
N LEU A 9 -21.41 -28.47 5.86
CA LEU A 9 -21.52 -28.41 4.41
C LEU A 9 -21.64 -26.95 3.98
N PHE A 10 -20.68 -26.48 3.19
CA PHE A 10 -20.67 -25.11 2.69
C PHE A 10 -21.28 -25.04 1.28
N SER A 11 -22.08 -24.01 1.05
CA SER A 11 -22.60 -23.68 -0.28
C SER A 11 -21.50 -23.09 -1.17
N LYS A 12 -21.83 -22.83 -2.44
CA LYS A 12 -20.90 -22.20 -3.38
C LYS A 12 -20.51 -20.80 -2.88
N PRO A 13 -19.24 -20.41 -3.00
CA PRO A 13 -18.79 -19.09 -2.57
C PRO A 13 -19.38 -17.98 -3.46
N ILE A 14 -19.55 -16.80 -2.87
CA ILE A 14 -19.98 -15.58 -3.56
C ILE A 14 -18.75 -14.69 -3.77
N SER A 15 -18.52 -14.27 -5.01
CA SER A 15 -17.49 -13.30 -5.36
C SER A 15 -18.14 -11.96 -5.70
N LEU A 16 -17.83 -10.92 -4.93
CA LEU A 16 -18.31 -9.56 -5.16
C LEU A 16 -17.14 -8.68 -5.60
N THR A 17 -17.28 -8.00 -6.74
CA THR A 17 -16.31 -7.00 -7.22
C THR A 17 -17.02 -5.65 -7.33
N VAL A 18 -16.48 -4.63 -6.67
CA VAL A 18 -17.02 -3.27 -6.70
C VAL A 18 -16.17 -2.42 -7.65
N ASN A 19 -16.81 -1.82 -8.65
CA ASN A 19 -16.17 -0.85 -9.53
C ASN A 19 -16.54 0.57 -9.11
N PRO A 20 -15.55 1.45 -8.85
CA PRO A 20 -15.82 2.85 -8.57
C PRO A 20 -16.50 3.50 -9.77
N LYS A 21 -17.50 4.35 -9.50
CA LYS A 21 -18.13 5.17 -10.53
C LYS A 21 -17.30 6.41 -10.80
N GLY A 22 -17.15 6.80 -12.06
CA GLY A 22 -16.42 8.00 -12.46
C GLY A 22 -16.16 8.04 -13.96
N ASN A 23 -15.59 9.16 -14.41
CA ASN A 23 -15.13 9.29 -15.77
C ASN A 23 -13.82 8.51 -15.96
N PRO A 24 -13.52 8.00 -17.17
CA PRO A 24 -12.23 7.39 -17.45
C PRO A 24 -11.09 8.38 -17.20
N ILE A 25 -10.05 7.91 -16.51
CA ILE A 25 -8.84 8.68 -16.21
C ILE A 25 -7.68 7.91 -16.82
N ALA A 26 -6.84 8.61 -17.58
CA ALA A 26 -5.64 8.03 -18.18
C ALA A 26 -4.55 7.82 -17.12
N PRO A 27 -3.70 6.79 -17.25
CA PRO A 27 -2.62 6.51 -16.32
C PRO A 27 -1.50 7.56 -16.39
N THR A 28 -0.80 7.75 -15.28
CA THR A 28 0.59 8.21 -15.31
C THR A 28 1.51 6.99 -15.27
N LEU A 29 2.42 6.89 -16.24
CA LEU A 29 3.34 5.75 -16.38
C LEU A 29 4.76 6.14 -15.95
N SER A 30 5.41 5.27 -15.19
CA SER A 30 6.81 5.42 -14.79
C SER A 30 7.50 4.07 -14.82
N VAL A 31 8.68 4.00 -15.43
CA VAL A 31 9.56 2.82 -15.33
C VAL A 31 10.50 3.04 -14.15
N LEU A 32 10.56 2.05 -13.27
CA LEU A 32 11.35 2.05 -12.05
C LEU A 32 12.44 0.99 -12.22
N ILE A 33 13.69 1.44 -12.15
CA ILE A 33 14.87 0.58 -12.18
C ILE A 33 15.33 0.39 -10.73
N PRO A 34 15.41 -0.85 -10.22
CA PRO A 34 15.92 -1.09 -8.87
C PRO A 34 17.41 -0.76 -8.76
N PRO A 35 17.90 -0.38 -7.57
CA PRO A 35 19.34 -0.21 -7.33
C PRO A 35 20.11 -1.50 -7.66
N GLY A 36 21.20 -1.38 -8.42
CA GLY A 36 21.95 -2.54 -8.91
C GLY A 36 21.36 -3.19 -10.17
N GLY A 37 20.23 -2.69 -10.67
CA GLY A 37 19.61 -3.11 -11.92
C GLY A 37 19.21 -4.58 -11.95
N ILE A 38 18.96 -5.08 -13.15
CA ILE A 38 18.55 -6.47 -13.40
C ILE A 38 19.66 -7.47 -13.04
N GLU A 39 20.92 -7.06 -13.14
CA GLU A 39 22.11 -7.85 -12.78
C GLU A 39 22.07 -8.32 -11.30
N SER A 40 21.42 -7.55 -10.43
CA SER A 40 21.21 -7.91 -9.02
C SER A 40 20.05 -8.88 -8.79
N GLY A 41 19.41 -9.37 -9.85
CA GLY A 41 18.22 -10.23 -9.81
C GLY A 41 16.92 -9.48 -9.51
N ASN A 42 16.96 -8.15 -9.44
CA ASN A 42 15.78 -7.33 -9.19
C ASN A 42 15.08 -6.94 -10.51
N PRO A 43 13.78 -7.19 -10.67
CA PRO A 43 13.08 -6.87 -11.90
C PRO A 43 12.88 -5.37 -12.05
N GLU A 44 12.88 -4.90 -13.30
CA GLU A 44 12.36 -3.57 -13.62
C GLU A 44 10.83 -3.57 -13.54
N VAL A 45 10.27 -2.43 -13.15
CA VAL A 45 8.83 -2.28 -12.92
C VAL A 45 8.28 -1.12 -13.73
N CYS A 46 7.22 -1.35 -14.50
CA CYS A 46 6.38 -0.26 -14.97
C CYS A 46 5.20 -0.06 -14.03
N LEU A 47 5.14 1.13 -13.42
CA LEU A 47 4.05 1.58 -12.58
C LEU A 47 3.05 2.40 -13.41
N ALA A 48 1.81 1.93 -13.51
CA ALA A 48 0.66 2.71 -13.93
C ALA A 48 -0.09 3.21 -12.70
N SER A 49 -0.26 4.53 -12.60
CA SER A 49 -0.90 5.18 -11.47
C SER A 49 -2.08 6.05 -11.89
N GLY A 50 -3.10 6.13 -11.03
CA GLY A 50 -4.20 7.08 -11.17
C GLY A 50 -5.20 6.80 -12.29
N PHE A 51 -5.24 5.59 -12.87
CA PHE A 51 -6.10 5.29 -14.02
C PHE A 51 -7.49 4.76 -13.62
N SER A 52 -8.45 4.88 -14.53
CA SER A 52 -9.79 4.28 -14.42
C SER A 52 -10.41 4.12 -15.82
N PRO A 53 -11.24 3.10 -16.09
CA PRO A 53 -11.60 1.94 -15.24
C PRO A 53 -10.48 0.88 -15.12
N ARG A 54 -10.71 -0.17 -14.33
CA ARG A 54 -9.87 -1.38 -14.25
C ARG A 54 -10.01 -2.23 -15.53
N ASN A 55 -9.20 -3.29 -15.66
CA ASN A 55 -9.23 -4.30 -16.74
C ASN A 55 -8.77 -3.72 -18.08
N LYS A 56 -7.74 -2.90 -18.02
CA LYS A 56 -7.05 -2.36 -19.19
C LYS A 56 -5.82 -3.20 -19.52
N LEU A 57 -5.26 -2.98 -20.69
CA LEU A 57 -4.05 -3.64 -21.14
C LEU A 57 -2.84 -2.72 -20.92
N MET A 58 -1.86 -3.21 -20.16
CA MET A 58 -0.51 -2.66 -20.15
C MET A 58 0.33 -3.46 -21.13
N THR A 59 1.12 -2.80 -21.97
CA THR A 59 2.08 -3.43 -22.87
C THR A 59 3.48 -3.01 -22.48
N LEU A 60 4.32 -3.99 -22.15
CA LEU A 60 5.76 -3.79 -21.94
C LEU A 60 6.49 -4.22 -23.21
N THR A 61 7.43 -3.40 -23.68
CA THR A 61 8.38 -3.82 -24.72
C THR A 61 9.68 -4.23 -24.03
N VAL A 62 10.05 -5.49 -24.21
CA VAL A 62 11.21 -6.14 -23.58
C VAL A 62 11.96 -6.88 -24.68
N GLU A 63 13.23 -6.53 -24.92
CA GLU A 63 14.05 -7.10 -26.01
C GLU A 63 13.29 -7.11 -27.36
N SER A 64 12.71 -5.97 -27.73
CA SER A 64 11.87 -5.81 -28.93
C SER A 64 10.59 -6.68 -29.01
N ASN A 65 10.23 -7.42 -27.96
CA ASN A 65 8.99 -8.19 -27.88
C ASN A 65 7.96 -7.48 -27.00
N ASN A 66 6.70 -7.58 -27.38
CA ASN A 66 5.60 -7.00 -26.61
C ASN A 66 4.99 -8.02 -25.65
N VAL A 67 4.97 -7.70 -24.36
CA VAL A 67 4.32 -8.46 -23.29
C VAL A 67 3.07 -7.72 -22.83
N ASN A 68 1.91 -8.35 -23.00
CA ASN A 68 0.63 -7.77 -22.63
C ASN A 68 0.19 -8.26 -21.24
N LEU A 69 -0.07 -7.32 -20.34
CA LEU A 69 -0.47 -7.55 -18.96
C LEU A 69 -1.87 -6.96 -18.72
N ASN A 70 -2.78 -7.77 -18.17
CA ASN A 70 -4.12 -7.32 -17.79
C ASN A 70 -4.09 -6.68 -16.40
N THR A 71 -4.70 -5.51 -16.24
CA THR A 71 -4.80 -4.80 -14.96
C THR A 71 -5.94 -5.27 -14.05
N SER A 72 -6.41 -6.50 -14.19
CA SER A 72 -7.53 -7.03 -13.37
C SER A 72 -7.21 -7.11 -11.87
N THR A 73 -5.92 -7.21 -11.52
CA THR A 73 -5.41 -7.21 -10.14
C THR A 73 -5.01 -5.81 -9.64
N ALA A 74 -5.28 -4.74 -10.40
CA ALA A 74 -4.88 -3.39 -10.02
C ALA A 74 -5.46 -2.95 -8.67
N ALA A 75 -4.64 -2.41 -7.78
CA ALA A 75 -5.06 -1.94 -6.47
C ALA A 75 -5.93 -0.69 -6.61
N LEU A 76 -7.05 -0.62 -5.87
CA LEU A 76 -7.90 0.56 -5.79
C LEU A 76 -7.32 1.55 -4.76
N SER A 77 -7.28 2.84 -5.10
CA SER A 77 -6.90 3.90 -4.17
C SER A 77 -7.90 4.00 -3.01
N SER A 78 -7.39 4.19 -1.78
CA SER A 78 -8.25 4.50 -0.62
C SER A 78 -8.72 5.96 -0.59
N LYS A 79 -8.05 6.85 -1.34
CA LYS A 79 -8.31 8.30 -1.36
C LYS A 79 -9.10 8.76 -2.58
N GLY A 80 -9.34 7.89 -3.56
CA GLY A 80 -9.99 8.28 -4.81
C GLY A 80 -10.49 7.10 -5.64
N ASN A 81 -11.13 7.40 -6.77
CA ASN A 81 -11.75 6.42 -7.65
C ASN A 81 -10.81 5.95 -8.77
N SER A 82 -9.53 5.74 -8.44
CA SER A 82 -8.48 5.40 -9.39
C SER A 82 -7.68 4.18 -8.95
N PHE A 83 -7.04 3.53 -9.93
CA PHE A 83 -6.31 2.29 -9.77
C PHE A 83 -4.81 2.47 -9.96
N TYR A 84 -4.06 1.52 -9.39
CA TYR A 84 -2.62 1.38 -9.53
C TYR A 84 -2.28 -0.04 -9.97
N PHE A 85 -1.37 -0.17 -10.91
CA PHE A 85 -0.93 -1.47 -11.41
C PHE A 85 0.57 -1.45 -11.67
N ALA A 86 1.25 -2.53 -11.30
CA ALA A 86 2.68 -2.72 -11.54
C ALA A 86 2.87 -3.93 -12.46
N GLY A 87 3.39 -3.69 -13.65
CA GLY A 87 3.94 -4.73 -14.52
C GLY A 87 5.44 -4.84 -14.27
N TYR A 88 6.00 -6.04 -14.31
CA TYR A 88 7.42 -6.24 -14.06
C TYR A 88 8.05 -7.19 -15.10
N SER A 89 9.36 -7.08 -15.24
CA SER A 89 10.15 -7.92 -16.14
C SER A 89 11.54 -8.17 -15.53
N ASN A 90 12.03 -9.41 -15.62
CA ASN A 90 13.41 -9.77 -15.25
C ASN A 90 14.43 -9.39 -16.34
N LYS A 91 14.03 -8.50 -17.25
CA LYS A 91 14.77 -8.03 -18.43
C LYS A 91 14.41 -6.57 -18.64
N HIS A 92 15.29 -5.84 -19.32
CA HIS A 92 15.14 -4.40 -19.50
C HIS A 92 13.83 -4.05 -20.20
N ILE A 93 13.06 -3.17 -19.58
CA ILE A 93 11.83 -2.64 -20.13
C ILE A 93 12.25 -1.46 -21.01
N GLU A 94 12.23 -1.62 -22.32
CA GLU A 94 12.54 -0.53 -23.24
C GLU A 94 11.43 0.54 -23.19
N THR A 95 10.18 0.08 -23.20
CA THR A 95 9.03 0.97 -23.19
C THR A 95 7.87 0.35 -22.42
N CYS A 96 7.09 1.22 -21.78
CA CYS A 96 5.83 0.84 -21.15
C CYS A 96 4.69 1.67 -21.73
N GLN A 97 3.59 0.99 -22.10
CA GLN A 97 2.45 1.61 -22.74
C GLN A 97 1.12 1.18 -22.10
N MET A 98 0.20 2.12 -21.95
CA MET A 98 -1.19 1.88 -21.54
C MET A 98 -2.06 3.05 -22.00
N ASP A 99 -3.26 2.76 -22.52
CA ASP A 99 -4.22 3.78 -22.96
C ASP A 99 -3.65 4.83 -23.93
N GLY A 100 -2.76 4.40 -24.83
CA GLY A 100 -2.09 5.29 -25.79
C GLY A 100 -0.96 6.14 -25.19
N ILE A 101 -0.77 6.14 -23.87
CA ILE A 101 0.36 6.78 -23.20
C ILE A 101 1.54 5.82 -23.24
N LYS A 102 2.71 6.32 -23.64
CA LYS A 102 3.94 5.54 -23.75
C LYS A 102 5.07 6.27 -23.01
N THR A 103 5.76 5.56 -22.14
CA THR A 103 6.98 6.04 -21.47
C THR A 103 8.15 5.12 -21.85
N LYS A 104 9.35 5.69 -21.89
CA LYS A 104 10.59 4.94 -22.10
C LYS A 104 11.37 4.90 -20.81
N THR A 105 12.26 3.93 -20.68
CA THR A 105 13.27 3.97 -19.64
C THR A 105 14.26 5.07 -19.98
N THR A 106 14.45 5.99 -19.04
CA THR A 106 15.54 6.96 -19.10
C THR A 106 16.65 6.38 -18.26
N ASP A 107 17.78 6.03 -18.89
CA ASP A 107 18.98 5.54 -18.20
C ASP A 107 19.68 6.64 -17.38
N ASP A 108 19.20 7.88 -17.48
CA ASP A 108 19.77 9.02 -16.79
C ASP A 108 19.07 9.31 -15.46
N VAL A 109 19.88 9.37 -14.41
CA VAL A 109 19.69 10.23 -13.23
C VAL A 109 19.02 11.54 -13.68
N PRO A 110 17.98 12.06 -13.00
CA PRO A 110 17.15 13.11 -13.55
C PRO A 110 17.96 14.41 -13.68
N ASP A 111 18.50 14.65 -14.86
CA ASP A 111 19.00 15.94 -15.27
C ASP A 111 18.30 16.36 -16.56
N LYS A 112 17.66 17.53 -16.48
CA LYS A 112 16.94 18.27 -17.51
C LYS A 112 15.65 17.66 -18.12
N VAL A 113 14.55 18.24 -17.62
CA VAL A 113 13.32 18.47 -18.39
C VAL A 113 13.68 19.14 -19.73
N THR A 114 13.46 18.43 -20.83
CA THR A 114 13.40 19.05 -22.16
C THR A 114 11.96 19.50 -22.39
N GLU A 115 11.75 20.82 -22.32
CA GLU A 115 10.49 21.49 -22.59
C GLU A 115 10.08 21.30 -24.07
N VAL A 116 8.81 20.96 -24.31
CA VAL A 116 8.11 21.25 -25.57
C VAL A 116 7.17 22.44 -25.29
N PRO A 117 7.16 23.49 -26.14
CA PRO A 117 6.63 24.80 -25.77
C PRO A 117 5.11 24.83 -25.81
N GLY A 118 4.49 25.19 -24.69
CA GLY A 118 3.07 25.55 -24.64
C GLY A 118 2.29 25.04 -23.43
N SER A 119 2.72 25.33 -22.20
CA SER A 119 1.83 25.26 -21.04
C SER A 119 2.30 26.21 -19.95
N THR A 120 1.48 27.19 -19.62
CA THR A 120 1.79 28.29 -18.69
C THR A 120 1.91 27.79 -17.26
N ARG A 121 3.16 27.50 -16.88
CA ARG A 121 3.85 27.83 -15.61
C ARG A 121 2.98 28.01 -14.35
N ALA A 122 2.93 26.96 -13.53
CA ALA A 122 3.06 27.12 -12.08
C ALA A 122 4.40 26.49 -11.66
N VAL A 123 5.24 27.28 -10.99
CA VAL A 123 6.65 26.98 -10.65
C VAL A 123 6.73 25.84 -9.64
N PRO A 124 7.46 24.74 -9.90
CA PRO A 124 7.84 23.81 -8.86
C PRO A 124 9.11 24.32 -8.19
N THR A 125 8.97 24.85 -6.98
CA THR A 125 10.08 25.01 -6.04
C THR A 125 10.70 23.63 -5.83
N ALA A 126 12.01 23.51 -6.11
CA ALA A 126 12.78 22.30 -5.87
C ALA A 126 12.65 21.88 -4.39
N VAL A 127 11.95 20.78 -4.13
CA VAL A 127 11.92 20.17 -2.80
C VAL A 127 13.15 19.27 -2.72
N ILE A 128 14.19 19.79 -2.07
CA ILE A 128 15.28 18.98 -1.52
C ILE A 128 14.65 18.12 -0.43
N CYS A 129 14.58 16.81 -0.64
CA CYS A 129 14.22 15.87 0.42
C CYS A 129 15.33 15.89 1.49
N LYS A 130 15.14 16.66 2.56
CA LYS A 130 15.87 16.43 3.80
C LYS A 130 15.22 15.25 4.52
N GLU A 131 16.06 14.37 5.03
CA GLU A 131 15.71 13.36 6.02
C GLU A 131 15.25 14.10 7.29
N GLU A 132 13.94 14.26 7.46
CA GLU A 132 13.36 14.83 8.67
C GLU A 132 13.02 13.70 9.65
N THR A 133 13.65 13.79 10.80
CA THR A 133 13.36 13.03 12.01
C THR A 133 11.86 13.07 12.31
N LEU A 134 11.28 11.89 12.51
CA LEU A 134 9.86 11.68 12.77
C LEU A 134 9.46 12.24 14.14
N ASP A 135 8.97 13.48 14.18
CA ASP A 135 8.23 14.02 15.33
C ASP A 135 6.75 14.27 14.97
N ASN A 136 5.96 13.27 15.33
CA ASN A 136 4.70 13.37 16.09
C ASN A 136 3.50 14.20 15.55
N VAL A 137 2.40 13.44 15.33
CA VAL A 137 0.94 13.74 15.35
C VAL A 137 0.36 14.71 14.29
N THR A 138 -0.86 14.60 13.75
CA THR A 138 -2.08 13.74 13.83
C THR A 138 -2.81 14.05 12.51
N ASP A 139 -3.39 13.15 11.71
CA ASP A 139 -4.75 12.65 11.87
C ASP A 139 -5.10 11.99 10.54
N THR A 140 -5.12 10.66 10.48
CA THR A 140 -5.98 9.95 9.54
C THR A 140 -6.48 8.70 10.23
N THR A 141 -7.78 8.71 10.50
CA THR A 141 -8.54 7.60 11.04
C THR A 141 -8.56 6.47 9.99
N TYR A 142 -7.58 5.57 10.06
CA TYR A 142 -7.63 4.23 9.51
C TYR A 142 -7.18 3.30 10.64
N PRO A 143 -7.96 2.28 11.04
CA PRO A 143 -7.58 1.43 12.16
C PRO A 143 -6.42 0.54 11.72
N ASP A 144 -5.22 1.06 11.91
CA ASP A 144 -3.98 0.30 11.89
C ASP A 144 -4.00 -0.64 13.10
N TYR A 145 -4.36 -1.89 12.85
CA TYR A 145 -4.42 -2.98 13.84
C TYR A 145 -3.03 -3.39 14.37
N THR A 146 -1.95 -2.71 13.97
CA THR A 146 -0.60 -2.98 14.47
C THR A 146 -0.10 -1.96 15.49
N LYS A 147 -0.81 -0.84 15.69
CA LYS A 147 -0.46 0.16 16.71
C LYS A 147 -1.28 -0.03 17.98
N VAL A 148 -0.95 -1.06 18.76
CA VAL A 148 -1.52 -1.22 20.10
C VAL A 148 -1.19 0.02 20.94
N ASN A 149 -2.23 0.73 21.37
CA ASN A 149 -2.08 1.91 22.19
C ASN A 149 -1.50 1.49 23.55
N PHE A 150 -0.18 1.57 23.72
CA PHE A 150 0.52 1.24 24.96
C PHE A 150 -0.09 1.98 26.15
N THR A 151 -0.66 3.17 25.94
CA THR A 151 -1.41 3.90 26.98
C THR A 151 -2.65 3.13 27.45
N SER A 152 -3.38 2.45 26.56
CA SER A 152 -4.48 1.56 26.98
C SER A 152 -3.96 0.36 27.76
N LEU A 153 -2.87 -0.28 27.31
CA LEU A 153 -2.28 -1.40 28.03
C LEU A 153 -1.81 -1.01 29.45
N VAL A 154 -1.21 0.18 29.58
CA VAL A 154 -0.76 0.74 30.85
C VAL A 154 -1.95 1.09 31.75
N VAL A 155 -2.99 1.73 31.23
CA VAL A 155 -4.18 2.08 32.03
C VAL A 155 -4.92 0.83 32.53
N TYR A 156 -5.10 -0.19 31.67
CA TYR A 156 -5.70 -1.45 32.09
C TYR A 156 -4.79 -2.22 33.06
N GLY A 157 -3.47 -2.24 32.83
CA GLY A 157 -2.49 -2.86 33.72
C GLY A 157 -2.46 -2.21 35.11
N LEU A 158 -2.46 -0.88 35.18
CA LEU A 158 -2.49 -0.12 36.42
C LEU A 158 -3.77 -0.41 37.23
N ARG A 159 -4.94 -0.47 36.58
CA ARG A 159 -6.21 -0.82 37.23
C ARG A 159 -6.18 -2.22 37.84
N VAL A 160 -5.58 -3.19 37.17
CA VAL A 160 -5.42 -4.56 37.70
C VAL A 160 -4.46 -4.59 38.90
N LEU A 161 -3.37 -3.83 38.85
CA LEU A 161 -2.43 -3.74 39.97
C LEU A 161 -3.04 -3.08 41.19
N PHE A 162 -3.79 -1.98 41.02
CA PHE A 162 -4.52 -1.35 42.12
C PHE A 162 -5.57 -2.29 42.73
N ALA A 163 -6.35 -2.98 41.89
CA ALA A 163 -7.32 -3.97 42.39
C ALA A 163 -6.63 -5.10 43.16
N LYS A 164 -5.48 -5.59 42.69
CA LYS A 164 -4.69 -6.62 43.36
C LYS A 164 -4.14 -6.13 44.70
N ALA A 165 -3.58 -4.92 44.77
CA ALA A 165 -3.05 -4.34 46.00
C ALA A 165 -4.15 -4.09 47.04
N VAL A 166 -5.32 -3.57 46.63
CA VAL A 166 -6.47 -3.39 47.51
C VAL A 166 -6.97 -4.74 48.02
N ALA A 167 -7.08 -5.76 47.15
CA ALA A 167 -7.48 -7.09 47.56
C ALA A 167 -6.52 -7.70 48.60
N PHE A 168 -5.20 -7.55 48.43
CA PHE A 168 -4.23 -8.02 49.43
C PHE A 168 -4.31 -7.25 50.75
N ASN A 169 -4.45 -5.93 50.72
CA ASN A 169 -4.58 -5.11 51.93
C ASN A 169 -5.88 -5.39 52.69
N VAL A 170 -6.99 -5.62 51.98
CA VAL A 170 -8.27 -6.02 52.59
C VAL A 170 -8.16 -7.44 53.16
N LEU A 171 -7.57 -8.39 52.42
CA LEU A 171 -7.43 -9.77 52.88
C LEU A 171 -6.50 -9.89 54.10
N PHE A 172 -5.43 -9.10 54.16
CA PHE A 172 -4.58 -9.00 55.37
C PHE A 172 -5.33 -8.38 56.54
N THR A 173 -6.09 -7.30 56.32
CA THR A 173 -6.90 -6.68 57.38
C THR A 173 -7.97 -7.62 57.91
N VAL A 174 -8.69 -8.34 57.04
CA VAL A 174 -9.69 -9.34 57.45
C VAL A 174 -9.02 -10.49 58.18
N LYS A 175 -7.87 -10.98 57.71
CA LYS A 175 -7.12 -12.04 58.41
C LYS A 175 -6.60 -11.60 59.78
N ALA A 176 -6.30 -10.31 59.97
CA ALA A 176 -5.92 -9.73 61.26
C ALA A 176 -7.11 -9.47 62.21
N LEU A 177 -8.34 -9.46 61.70
CA LEU A 177 -9.57 -9.29 62.51
C LEU A 177 -10.26 -10.63 62.85
N VAL A 178 -9.92 -11.70 62.13
CA VAL A 178 -10.50 -13.05 62.31
C VAL A 178 -9.59 -13.98 63.14
N PHE A 179 -8.48 -13.46 63.67
CA PHE A 179 -7.65 -14.10 64.70
C PHE A 179 -7.47 -13.17 65.91
#